data_AF-E4XLN4-F1
#
_entry.id   AF-E4XLN4-F1
#
_cell.length_a   1.000
_cell.length_b   1.000
_cell.length_c   1.000
_cell.angle_alpha   90.00
_cell.angle_beta   90.00
_cell.angle_gamma   90.00
#
_symmetry.space_group_name_H-M   'P 1'
#
loop_
_entity.id
_entity.type
_entity.pdbx_description
1 polymer ?
#
loop_
_entity_poly.entity_id
_entity_poly.type
_entity_poly.pdbx_seq_one_letter_code
_entity_poly.pdbx_strand_id
1 'polypeptide(L)'
;MSGSTACPYEILGVSDLADEAEIKSAFEAKLASCNYLQAYELLIDAKKRRAFDRQKTDKKEKEYQLKIEQLEKECEKRKSPDEVKIENDEELEKMRNELGELGGAGHYWGDDAYRGWIGQRRCMKKDELKNVLKLLAAGEKKINLKFSVLHNLKVTEGEWAIQFKSPMEFSEGDGNYYLFFQNKERESKFKATAQEIGQLNGEEENRRELRSDKDFSEFFRIQGQCIKYKKATEYCTVRFNITFL
;
A
#
# COMPACT_ATOMS: atom_id res chain seq x y z
N MET A 1 50.22 14.04 22.74
CA MET A 1 50.82 13.49 21.51
C MET A 1 49.67 13.13 20.56
N SER A 2 49.20 14.10 19.77
CA SER A 2 48.13 13.91 18.79
C SER A 2 48.71 13.27 17.53
N GLY A 3 48.84 11.95 17.53
CA GLY A 3 49.20 11.20 16.33
C GLY A 3 48.05 11.29 15.33
N SER A 4 48.32 11.83 14.14
CA SER A 4 47.38 11.87 13.03
C SER A 4 46.85 10.45 12.74
N THR A 5 45.53 10.28 12.74
CA THR A 5 44.82 9.03 12.40
C THR A 5 44.82 8.71 10.90
N ALA A 6 45.55 9.48 10.09
CA ALA A 6 45.56 9.35 8.65
C ALA A 6 46.40 8.15 8.18
N CYS A 7 45.96 7.48 7.12
CA CYS A 7 46.67 6.37 6.51
C CYS A 7 48.06 6.82 6.01
N PRO A 8 49.16 6.06 6.20
CA PRO A 8 50.50 6.43 5.72
C PRO A 8 50.55 6.78 4.22
N TYR A 9 49.76 6.07 3.41
CA TYR A 9 49.60 6.35 1.97
C TYR A 9 48.93 7.72 1.71
N GLU A 10 47.92 8.08 2.49
CA GLU A 10 47.23 9.39 2.40
C GLU A 10 48.13 10.52 2.90
N ILE A 11 48.93 10.27 3.95
CA ILE A 11 49.91 11.21 4.47
C ILE A 11 50.93 11.55 3.38
N LEU A 12 51.51 10.54 2.71
CA LEU A 12 52.43 10.79 1.59
C LEU A 12 51.70 11.24 0.32
N GLY A 13 50.38 11.02 0.21
CA GLY A 13 49.57 11.31 -0.97
C GLY A 13 49.89 10.40 -2.14
N VAL A 14 50.15 9.12 -1.85
CA VAL A 14 50.48 8.08 -2.83
C VAL A 14 49.44 6.95 -2.79
N SER A 15 49.36 6.19 -3.88
CA SER A 15 48.51 5.00 -3.95
C SER A 15 49.02 3.88 -3.03
N ASP A 16 48.14 2.99 -2.58
CA ASP A 16 48.54 1.75 -1.89
C ASP A 16 49.30 0.78 -2.80
N LEU A 17 49.20 0.98 -4.12
CA LEU A 17 49.96 0.28 -5.16
C LEU A 17 51.29 0.95 -5.51
N ALA A 18 51.64 2.09 -4.90
CA ALA A 18 52.83 2.84 -5.27
C ALA A 18 54.13 2.04 -5.06
N ASP A 19 55.07 2.18 -5.98
CA ASP A 19 56.39 1.55 -5.86
C ASP A 19 57.34 2.34 -4.95
N GLU A 20 58.51 1.79 -4.64
CA GLU A 20 59.47 2.45 -3.74
C GLU A 20 60.02 3.77 -4.31
N ALA A 21 60.11 3.90 -5.64
CA ALA A 21 60.61 5.11 -6.28
C ALA A 21 59.58 6.25 -6.19
N GLU A 22 58.30 5.93 -6.39
CA GLU A 22 57.18 6.84 -6.21
C GLU A 22 57.04 7.30 -4.76
N ILE A 23 57.20 6.38 -3.80
CA ILE A 23 57.17 6.69 -2.35
C ILE A 23 58.32 7.64 -1.98
N LYS A 24 59.54 7.41 -2.49
CA LYS A 24 60.70 8.30 -2.28
C LYS A 24 60.48 9.68 -2.86
N SER A 25 60.05 9.75 -4.13
CA SER A 25 59.77 11.00 -4.83
C SER A 25 58.70 11.83 -4.12
N ALA A 26 57.62 11.18 -3.66
CA ALA A 26 56.55 11.85 -2.92
C ALA A 26 57.00 12.38 -1.55
N PHE A 27 57.91 11.67 -0.87
CA PHE A 27 58.50 12.13 0.38
C PHE A 27 59.42 13.35 0.17
N GLU A 28 60.30 13.28 -0.82
CA GLU A 28 61.21 14.38 -1.20
C GLU A 28 60.45 15.66 -1.60
N ALA A 29 59.34 15.52 -2.31
CA ALA A 29 58.49 16.63 -2.72
C ALA A 29 57.74 17.32 -1.56
N LYS A 30 57.61 16.68 -0.39
CA LYS A 30 56.78 17.16 0.75
C LYS A 30 57.57 17.41 2.03
N LEU A 31 58.89 17.54 1.93
CA LEU A 31 59.82 17.55 3.06
C LEU A 31 59.64 18.80 3.95
N ALA A 32 58.82 18.69 5.02
CA ALA A 32 58.71 19.73 6.06
C ALA A 32 58.09 19.30 7.43
N SER A 33 57.71 18.03 7.67
CA SER A 33 57.04 17.66 8.95
C SER A 33 57.30 16.22 9.41
N CYS A 34 57.38 16.02 10.73
CA CYS A 34 57.65 14.73 11.38
C CYS A 34 56.64 13.62 11.01
N ASN A 35 55.41 13.98 10.65
CA ASN A 35 54.38 13.01 10.25
C ASN A 35 54.70 12.32 8.91
N TYR A 36 55.37 13.02 7.99
CA TYR A 36 55.79 12.45 6.70
C TYR A 36 56.94 11.46 6.86
N LEU A 37 57.84 11.72 7.81
CA LEU A 37 58.99 10.86 8.08
C LEU A 37 58.55 9.49 8.64
N GLN A 38 57.60 9.48 9.57
CA GLN A 38 57.03 8.25 10.12
C GLN A 38 56.28 7.42 9.06
N ALA A 39 55.51 8.09 8.18
CA ALA A 39 54.80 7.43 7.08
C ALA A 39 55.79 6.82 6.06
N TYR A 40 56.84 7.56 5.71
CA TYR A 40 57.89 7.09 4.81
C TYR A 40 58.68 5.90 5.40
N GLU A 41 59.13 5.99 6.65
CA GLU A 41 59.85 4.89 7.33
C GLU A 41 59.03 3.59 7.41
N LEU A 42 57.71 3.70 7.54
CA LEU A 42 56.81 2.55 7.55
C LEU A 42 56.63 1.96 6.16
N LEU A 43 56.50 2.81 5.12
CA LEU A 43 56.21 2.37 3.75
C LEU A 43 57.44 1.90 2.96
N ILE A 44 58.64 2.38 3.30
CA ILE A 44 59.89 1.94 2.65
C ILE A 44 60.37 0.58 3.17
N ASP A 45 60.03 0.24 4.42
CA ASP A 45 60.32 -1.08 4.97
C ASP A 45 59.26 -2.08 4.49
N ALA A 46 59.65 -2.96 3.56
CA ALA A 46 58.76 -3.95 2.97
C ALA A 46 58.05 -4.85 4.00
N LYS A 47 58.68 -5.14 5.16
CA LYS A 47 58.08 -5.96 6.21
C LYS A 47 57.03 -5.17 6.99
N LYS A 48 57.31 -3.92 7.32
CA LYS A 48 56.36 -3.03 8.01
C LYS A 48 55.17 -2.67 7.12
N ARG A 49 55.41 -2.35 5.84
CA ARG A 49 54.36 -2.09 4.83
C ARG A 49 53.39 -3.26 4.71
N ARG A 50 53.90 -4.48 4.52
CA ARG A 50 53.07 -5.70 4.43
C ARG A 50 52.25 -5.95 5.70
N ALA A 51 52.84 -5.72 6.89
CA ALA A 51 52.12 -5.89 8.15
C ALA A 51 50.99 -4.87 8.29
N PHE A 52 51.22 -3.63 7.89
CA PHE A 52 50.21 -2.57 7.87
C PHE A 52 49.07 -2.88 6.89
N ASP A 53 49.40 -3.31 5.66
CA ASP A 53 48.41 -3.64 4.63
C ASP A 53 47.50 -4.81 5.05
N ARG A 54 48.08 -5.82 5.73
CA ARG A 54 47.30 -6.92 6.34
C ARG A 54 46.35 -6.40 7.41
N GLN A 55 46.84 -5.61 8.35
CA GLN A 55 46.01 -5.06 9.42
C GLN A 55 44.85 -4.20 8.87
N LYS A 56 45.10 -3.42 7.82
CA LYS A 56 44.07 -2.64 7.12
C LYS A 56 43.01 -3.53 6.48
N THR A 57 43.43 -4.63 5.85
CA THR A 57 42.52 -5.62 5.25
C THR A 57 41.69 -6.33 6.31
N ASP A 58 42.32 -6.82 7.37
CA ASP A 58 41.65 -7.51 8.49
C ASP A 58 40.60 -6.61 9.16
N LYS A 59 40.89 -5.31 9.29
CA LYS A 59 39.95 -4.33 9.85
C LYS A 59 38.73 -4.15 8.94
N LYS A 60 38.94 -4.02 7.63
CA LYS A 60 37.85 -3.92 6.65
C LYS A 60 37.01 -5.19 6.61
N GLU A 61 37.64 -6.36 6.69
CA GLU A 61 36.93 -7.65 6.72
C GLU A 61 36.03 -7.76 7.94
N LYS A 62 36.51 -7.36 9.12
CA LYS A 62 35.69 -7.31 10.35
C LYS A 62 34.52 -6.32 10.24
N GLU A 63 34.73 -5.15 9.63
CA GLU A 63 33.66 -4.18 9.37
C GLU A 63 32.59 -4.77 8.44
N TYR A 64 32.97 -5.49 7.39
CA TYR A 64 32.02 -6.16 6.50
C TYR A 64 31.27 -7.30 7.20
N GLN A 65 31.95 -8.12 8.00
CA GLN A 65 31.31 -9.18 8.77
C GLN A 65 30.25 -8.62 9.73
N LEU A 66 30.56 -7.54 10.46
CA LEU A 66 29.60 -6.85 11.33
C LEU A 66 28.39 -6.31 10.56
N LYS A 67 28.61 -5.77 9.36
CA LYS A 67 27.53 -5.23 8.52
C LYS A 67 26.63 -6.34 7.96
N ILE A 68 27.22 -7.48 7.58
CA ILE A 68 26.47 -8.67 7.14
C ILE A 68 25.61 -9.18 8.30
N GLU A 69 26.18 -9.35 9.50
CA GLU A 69 25.44 -9.83 10.67
C GLU A 69 24.28 -8.90 11.06
N GLN A 70 24.48 -7.58 10.93
CA GLN A 70 23.41 -6.59 11.14
C GLN A 70 22.28 -6.73 10.12
N LEU A 71 22.62 -6.91 8.84
CA LEU A 71 21.65 -7.11 7.77
C LEU A 71 20.90 -8.44 7.92
N GLU A 72 21.58 -9.52 8.32
CA GLU A 72 20.96 -10.81 8.60
C GLU A 72 19.94 -10.71 9.74
N LYS A 73 20.30 -10.06 10.85
CA LYS A 73 19.37 -9.81 11.97
C LYS A 73 18.20 -8.91 11.56
N GLU A 74 18.39 -7.99 10.63
CA GLU A 74 17.32 -7.16 10.10
C GLU A 74 16.38 -7.96 9.17
N CYS A 75 16.93 -8.86 8.37
CA CYS A 75 16.18 -9.79 7.54
C CYS A 75 15.39 -10.81 8.37
N GLU A 76 15.95 -11.37 9.45
CA GLU A 76 15.24 -12.29 10.36
C GLU A 76 14.08 -11.63 11.11
N LYS A 77 14.17 -10.32 11.39
CA LYS A 77 13.10 -9.56 12.03
C LYS A 77 11.96 -9.18 11.10
N ARG A 78 12.21 -9.14 9.78
CA ARG A 78 11.17 -8.88 8.79
C ARG A 78 10.44 -10.20 8.57
N LYS A 79 9.20 -10.29 9.05
CA LYS A 79 8.30 -11.39 8.71
C LYS A 79 8.36 -11.61 7.21
N SER A 80 8.44 -12.87 6.79
CA SER A 80 8.46 -13.18 5.37
C SER A 80 7.18 -12.63 4.72
N PRO A 81 7.23 -12.20 3.44
CA PRO A 81 6.04 -11.71 2.75
C PRO A 81 4.86 -12.70 2.80
N ASP A 82 5.16 -14.00 2.85
CA ASP A 82 4.17 -15.06 2.96
C ASP A 82 3.54 -15.14 4.35
N GLU A 83 4.31 -14.99 5.43
CA GLU A 83 3.77 -14.93 6.80
C GLU A 83 2.88 -13.71 7.02
N VAL A 84 3.30 -12.53 6.51
CA VAL A 84 2.47 -11.31 6.58
C VAL A 84 1.17 -11.48 5.80
N LYS A 85 1.22 -12.16 4.65
CA LYS A 85 0.04 -12.42 3.83
C LYS A 85 -0.93 -13.39 4.52
N ILE A 86 -0.42 -14.45 5.15
CA ILE A 86 -1.23 -15.42 5.88
C ILE A 86 -1.93 -14.75 7.08
N GLU A 87 -1.20 -13.96 7.88
CA GLU A 87 -1.78 -13.22 9.01
C GLU A 87 -2.88 -12.25 8.55
N ASN A 88 -2.63 -11.49 7.47
CA ASN A 88 -3.64 -10.58 6.92
C ASN A 88 -4.88 -11.32 6.39
N ASP A 89 -4.71 -12.50 5.79
CA ASP A 89 -5.83 -13.31 5.28
C ASP A 89 -6.68 -13.88 6.45
N GLU A 90 -6.05 -14.32 7.55
CA GLU A 90 -6.76 -14.76 8.76
C GLU A 90 -7.53 -13.63 9.46
N GLU A 91 -6.93 -12.44 9.56
CA GLU A 91 -7.61 -11.25 10.12
C GLU A 91 -8.80 -10.83 9.25
N LEU A 92 -8.64 -10.85 7.91
CA LEU A 92 -9.73 -10.57 6.98
C LEU A 92 -10.86 -11.59 7.12
N GLU A 93 -10.55 -12.88 7.31
CA GLU A 93 -11.55 -13.91 7.54
C GLU A 93 -12.32 -13.70 8.85
N LYS A 94 -11.64 -13.33 9.93
CA LYS A 94 -12.31 -12.94 11.20
C LYS A 94 -13.23 -11.75 10.99
N MET A 95 -12.77 -10.70 10.29
CA MET A 95 -13.60 -9.54 9.98
C MET A 95 -14.80 -9.89 9.08
N ARG A 96 -14.66 -10.84 8.13
CA ARG A 96 -15.80 -11.34 7.35
C ARG A 96 -16.85 -12.01 8.22
N ASN A 97 -16.43 -12.74 9.26
CA ASN A 97 -17.37 -13.37 10.19
C ASN A 97 -18.04 -12.34 11.11
N GLU A 98 -17.27 -11.38 11.63
CA GLU A 98 -17.77 -10.36 12.56
C GLU A 98 -18.60 -9.27 11.89
N LEU A 99 -18.21 -8.86 10.67
CA LEU A 99 -18.80 -7.73 9.96
C LEU A 99 -19.53 -8.15 8.71
N GLY A 100 -19.24 -9.28 8.07
CA GLY A 100 -19.77 -9.64 6.74
C GLY A 100 -21.26 -10.01 6.74
N GLU A 101 -21.64 -11.01 5.94
CA GLU A 101 -23.05 -11.38 5.73
C GLU A 101 -23.81 -11.67 7.03
N LEU A 102 -23.18 -12.44 7.92
CA LEU A 102 -23.72 -12.80 9.23
C LEU A 102 -23.51 -11.71 10.29
N GLY A 103 -22.48 -10.89 10.12
CA GLY A 103 -22.09 -9.79 11.00
C GLY A 103 -22.83 -8.47 10.77
N GLY A 104 -23.64 -8.39 9.72
CA GLY A 104 -24.53 -7.25 9.49
C GLY A 104 -23.89 -6.06 8.75
N ALA A 105 -22.87 -6.26 7.91
CA ALA A 105 -22.44 -5.22 6.94
C ALA A 105 -23.45 -5.03 5.80
N GLY A 106 -24.48 -5.87 5.70
CA GLY A 106 -25.47 -5.80 4.63
C GLY A 106 -24.93 -6.15 3.23
N HIS A 107 -23.65 -6.50 3.13
CA HIS A 107 -23.04 -7.08 1.93
C HIS A 107 -23.37 -8.57 1.87
N TYR A 108 -24.29 -8.98 0.97
CA TYR A 108 -24.88 -10.32 0.92
C TYR A 108 -25.04 -10.83 -0.52
N TRP A 109 -24.67 -12.10 -0.75
CA TRP A 109 -24.68 -12.77 -2.05
C TRP A 109 -25.79 -13.81 -2.24
N GLY A 110 -26.67 -14.02 -1.25
CA GLY A 110 -27.80 -14.95 -1.37
C GLY A 110 -29.04 -14.33 -2.02
N ASP A 111 -30.19 -14.98 -1.81
CA ASP A 111 -31.48 -14.65 -2.43
C ASP A 111 -32.04 -13.30 -1.92
N ASP A 112 -32.39 -12.40 -2.85
CA ASP A 112 -32.96 -11.09 -2.54
C ASP A 112 -34.50 -11.11 -2.43
N ALA A 113 -35.14 -12.26 -2.67
CA ALA A 113 -36.59 -12.44 -2.61
C ALA A 113 -37.16 -12.30 -1.19
N TYR A 114 -38.34 -11.68 -1.11
CA TYR A 114 -39.06 -11.54 0.14
C TYR A 114 -39.79 -12.84 0.50
N ARG A 115 -39.39 -13.47 1.61
CA ARG A 115 -40.08 -14.61 2.22
C ARG A 115 -40.64 -14.27 3.62
N GLY A 116 -41.20 -13.08 3.79
CA GLY A 116 -41.81 -12.63 5.05
C GLY A 116 -40.83 -11.97 6.03
N TRP A 117 -40.98 -12.24 7.33
CA TRP A 117 -40.18 -11.65 8.42
C TRP A 117 -38.75 -12.21 8.55
N ILE A 118 -38.46 -13.31 7.86
CA ILE A 118 -37.18 -14.02 7.91
C ILE A 118 -36.52 -13.91 6.53
N GLY A 119 -35.25 -13.49 6.49
CA GLY A 119 -34.47 -13.45 5.25
C GLY A 119 -34.47 -12.13 4.48
N GLN A 120 -35.04 -11.05 5.03
CA GLN A 120 -34.95 -9.75 4.37
C GLN A 120 -33.53 -9.18 4.45
N ARG A 121 -32.77 -9.28 3.36
CA ARG A 121 -31.61 -8.39 3.19
C ARG A 121 -32.13 -6.95 3.05
N ARG A 122 -31.90 -6.15 4.08
CA ARG A 122 -32.25 -4.73 4.09
C ARG A 122 -31.34 -3.93 3.16
N CYS A 123 -31.85 -2.81 2.69
CA CYS A 123 -31.02 -1.85 1.95
C CYS A 123 -29.95 -1.25 2.88
N MET A 124 -28.78 -0.97 2.31
CA MET A 124 -27.62 -0.43 2.99
C MET A 124 -27.95 0.85 3.75
N LYS A 125 -27.56 0.90 5.02
CA LYS A 125 -27.53 2.07 5.89
C LYS A 125 -26.11 2.57 6.09
N LYS A 126 -25.95 3.72 6.77
CA LYS A 126 -24.65 4.33 7.01
C LYS A 126 -23.68 3.41 7.77
N ASP A 127 -24.15 2.72 8.82
CA ASP A 127 -23.26 1.86 9.63
C ASP A 127 -22.84 0.59 8.89
N GLU A 128 -23.76 -0.02 8.14
CA GLU A 128 -23.49 -1.13 7.22
C GLU A 128 -22.42 -0.73 6.18
N LEU A 129 -22.54 0.46 5.60
CA LEU A 129 -21.53 0.99 4.68
C LEU A 129 -20.16 1.21 5.34
N LYS A 130 -20.11 1.70 6.59
CA LYS A 130 -18.84 1.81 7.33
C LYS A 130 -18.17 0.45 7.49
N ASN A 131 -18.93 -0.59 7.81
CA ASN A 131 -18.40 -1.94 7.94
C ASN A 131 -17.86 -2.47 6.60
N VAL A 132 -18.56 -2.21 5.49
CA VAL A 132 -18.03 -2.51 4.16
C VAL A 132 -16.71 -1.79 3.89
N LEU A 133 -16.61 -0.50 4.25
CA LEU A 133 -15.37 0.26 4.05
C LEU A 133 -14.21 -0.28 4.91
N LYS A 134 -14.47 -0.78 6.12
CA LYS A 134 -13.47 -1.49 6.95
C LYS A 134 -12.97 -2.76 6.26
N LEU A 135 -13.87 -3.56 5.68
CA LEU A 135 -13.50 -4.74 4.90
C LEU A 135 -12.62 -4.36 3.70
N LEU A 136 -12.95 -3.29 2.97
CA LEU A 136 -12.12 -2.80 1.86
C LEU A 136 -10.74 -2.30 2.33
N ALA A 137 -10.67 -1.66 3.51
CA ALA A 137 -9.40 -1.26 4.12
C ALA A 137 -8.53 -2.48 4.46
N ALA A 138 -9.15 -3.56 4.93
CA ALA A 138 -8.51 -4.84 5.20
C ALA A 138 -8.16 -5.66 3.95
N GLY A 139 -8.47 -5.17 2.74
CA GLY A 139 -8.10 -5.82 1.49
C GLY A 139 -9.19 -6.63 0.81
N GLU A 140 -10.44 -6.57 1.29
CA GLU A 140 -11.58 -7.13 0.57
C GLU A 140 -11.68 -6.52 -0.84
N LYS A 141 -11.86 -7.37 -1.85
CA LYS A 141 -11.89 -6.93 -3.26
C LYS A 141 -13.26 -7.01 -3.87
N LYS A 142 -14.15 -7.82 -3.29
CA LYS A 142 -15.50 -8.05 -3.82
C LYS A 142 -16.51 -7.62 -2.79
N ILE A 143 -17.42 -6.75 -3.23
CA ILE A 143 -18.54 -6.29 -2.42
C ILE A 143 -19.83 -6.31 -3.27
N ASN A 144 -20.97 -6.21 -2.63
CA ASN A 144 -22.31 -6.37 -3.17
C ASN A 144 -23.17 -5.48 -2.29
N LEU A 145 -23.76 -4.44 -2.86
CA LEU A 145 -24.46 -3.40 -2.14
C LEU A 145 -25.88 -3.31 -2.67
N LYS A 146 -26.86 -3.15 -1.77
CA LYS A 146 -28.27 -3.00 -2.13
C LYS A 146 -28.80 -1.68 -1.61
N PHE A 147 -29.34 -0.83 -2.47
CA PHE A 147 -29.84 0.49 -2.10
C PHE A 147 -31.29 0.67 -2.51
N SER A 148 -32.04 1.42 -1.71
CA SER A 148 -33.36 1.90 -2.11
C SER A 148 -33.22 3.12 -3.02
N VAL A 149 -34.19 3.33 -3.91
CA VAL A 149 -34.37 4.59 -4.68
C VAL A 149 -34.52 5.82 -3.80
N LEU A 150 -34.86 5.65 -2.52
CA LEU A 150 -34.97 6.76 -1.56
C LEU A 150 -33.64 7.07 -0.86
N HIS A 151 -32.60 6.25 -1.05
CA HIS A 151 -31.33 6.43 -0.36
C HIS A 151 -30.44 7.44 -1.08
N ASN A 152 -29.90 8.38 -0.32
CA ASN A 152 -28.75 9.20 -0.72
C ASN A 152 -27.77 9.19 0.45
N LEU A 153 -26.66 8.46 0.28
CA LEU A 153 -25.75 8.12 1.38
C LEU A 153 -24.34 8.56 1.01
N LYS A 154 -23.66 9.20 1.96
CA LYS A 154 -22.25 9.55 1.88
C LYS A 154 -21.59 9.15 3.19
N VAL A 155 -20.57 8.31 3.11
CA VAL A 155 -19.88 7.74 4.26
C VAL A 155 -18.37 7.74 3.99
N THR A 156 -17.60 8.05 5.02
CA THR A 156 -16.14 7.97 5.03
C THR A 156 -15.74 7.16 6.24
N GLU A 157 -14.81 6.23 6.06
CA GLU A 157 -14.28 5.38 7.11
C GLU A 157 -12.82 5.06 6.75
N GLY A 158 -11.89 5.46 7.62
CA GLY A 158 -10.45 5.41 7.34
C GLY A 158 -10.09 6.19 6.07
N GLU A 159 -9.43 5.51 5.13
CA GLU A 159 -8.98 6.09 3.86
C GLU A 159 -10.01 5.99 2.74
N TRP A 160 -11.11 5.26 2.98
CA TRP A 160 -12.14 5.03 2.00
C TRP A 160 -13.31 5.99 2.19
N ALA A 161 -13.90 6.41 1.08
CA ALA A 161 -15.18 7.07 1.05
C ALA A 161 -16.08 6.43 -0.01
N ILE A 162 -17.37 6.31 0.32
CA ILE A 162 -18.42 5.87 -0.60
C ILE A 162 -19.51 6.93 -0.64
N GLN A 163 -20.05 7.15 -1.84
CA GLN A 163 -21.27 7.92 -2.00
C GLN A 163 -22.22 7.24 -2.99
N PHE A 164 -23.46 7.02 -2.54
CA PHE A 164 -24.57 6.58 -3.37
C PHE A 164 -25.55 7.73 -3.55
N LYS A 165 -25.95 7.98 -4.80
CA LYS A 165 -27.07 8.86 -5.13
C LYS A 165 -28.11 8.14 -5.97
N SER A 166 -29.37 8.41 -5.64
CA SER A 166 -30.52 7.86 -6.33
C SER A 166 -31.06 8.80 -7.42
N PRO A 167 -31.85 8.27 -8.36
CA PRO A 167 -32.49 9.07 -9.40
C PRO A 167 -33.63 9.95 -8.88
N MET A 168 -34.06 9.80 -7.63
CA MET A 168 -35.20 10.53 -7.05
C MET A 168 -34.82 11.82 -6.30
N GLU A 169 -33.53 12.19 -6.21
CA GLU A 169 -33.11 13.28 -5.32
C GLU A 169 -33.56 14.69 -5.75
N PHE A 170 -34.17 14.89 -6.93
CA PHE A 170 -34.61 16.22 -7.34
C PHE A 170 -35.94 16.19 -8.11
N SER A 171 -36.67 17.30 -8.03
CA SER A 171 -37.69 17.72 -9.00
C SER A 171 -37.19 17.73 -10.46
N GLU A 172 -35.91 17.40 -10.70
CA GLU A 172 -35.19 17.32 -11.98
C GLU A 172 -34.19 16.12 -12.01
N GLY A 173 -34.51 15.00 -11.35
CA GLY A 173 -33.65 13.81 -11.39
C GLY A 173 -33.36 13.34 -12.82
N ASP A 174 -32.09 13.05 -13.16
CA ASP A 174 -31.68 12.66 -14.52
C ASP A 174 -31.96 11.18 -14.85
N GLY A 175 -32.65 10.48 -13.94
CA GLY A 175 -33.01 9.09 -14.05
C GLY A 175 -31.88 8.10 -13.78
N ASN A 176 -30.73 8.55 -13.25
CA ASN A 176 -29.59 7.67 -12.98
C ASN A 176 -29.28 7.50 -11.50
N TYR A 177 -28.85 6.28 -11.16
CA TYR A 177 -28.12 5.99 -9.95
C TYR A 177 -26.63 6.29 -10.17
N TYR A 178 -25.99 6.79 -9.12
CA TYR A 178 -24.57 7.03 -9.10
C TYR A 178 -23.94 6.37 -7.88
N LEU A 179 -22.81 5.70 -8.11
CA LEU A 179 -22.03 5.11 -7.04
C LEU A 179 -20.56 5.50 -7.18
N PHE A 180 -20.05 6.17 -6.14
CA PHE A 180 -18.69 6.69 -6.08
C PHE A 180 -17.90 5.97 -5.00
N PHE A 181 -16.66 5.66 -5.33
CA PHE A 181 -15.64 5.27 -4.38
C PHE A 181 -14.41 6.16 -4.50
N GLN A 182 -13.84 6.49 -3.35
CA GLN A 182 -12.55 7.16 -3.25
C GLN A 182 -11.71 6.41 -2.22
N ASN A 183 -10.43 6.23 -2.54
CA ASN A 183 -9.41 5.89 -1.56
C ASN A 183 -8.31 6.96 -1.64
N LYS A 184 -7.81 7.41 -0.49
CA LYS A 184 -6.82 8.51 -0.43
C LYS A 184 -5.42 8.11 -0.89
N GLU A 185 -5.06 6.83 -0.79
CA GLU A 185 -3.70 6.35 -1.08
C GLU A 185 -3.56 5.69 -2.45
N ARG A 186 -4.65 5.10 -2.97
CA ARG A 186 -4.63 4.32 -4.21
C ARG A 186 -5.78 4.62 -5.16
N GLU A 187 -5.47 4.55 -6.45
CA GLU A 187 -6.51 4.57 -7.48
C GLU A 187 -7.34 3.28 -7.38
N SER A 188 -8.62 3.42 -7.06
CA SER A 188 -9.51 2.29 -6.77
C SER A 188 -10.45 2.01 -7.93
N LYS A 189 -9.90 1.71 -9.11
CA LYS A 189 -10.73 1.31 -10.27
C LYS A 189 -11.54 0.07 -9.92
N PHE A 190 -12.78 0.02 -10.37
CA PHE A 190 -13.65 -1.12 -10.13
C PHE A 190 -14.55 -1.40 -11.33
N LYS A 191 -15.05 -2.63 -11.39
CA LYS A 191 -16.17 -3.01 -12.24
C LYS A 191 -17.37 -3.35 -11.37
N ALA A 192 -18.56 -3.16 -11.91
CA ALA A 192 -19.78 -3.52 -11.22
C ALA A 192 -20.77 -4.21 -12.16
N THR A 193 -21.56 -5.13 -11.62
CA THR A 193 -22.84 -5.52 -12.22
C THR A 193 -23.95 -4.82 -11.44
N ALA A 194 -24.70 -3.96 -12.10
CA ALA A 194 -25.86 -3.27 -11.54
C ALA A 194 -27.16 -3.96 -12.00
N GLN A 195 -28.11 -4.13 -11.09
CA GLN A 195 -29.41 -4.77 -11.34
C GLN A 195 -30.50 -4.08 -10.53
N GLU A 196 -31.66 -3.85 -11.13
CA GLU A 196 -32.86 -3.42 -10.42
C GLU A 196 -33.56 -4.66 -9.84
N ILE A 197 -34.06 -4.55 -8.61
CA ILE A 197 -34.64 -5.69 -7.89
C ILE A 197 -36.05 -5.36 -7.39
N GLY A 198 -37.01 -6.20 -7.74
CA GLY A 198 -38.35 -6.21 -7.19
C GLY A 198 -38.33 -6.54 -5.70
N GLN A 199 -38.75 -5.60 -4.86
CA GLN A 199 -38.67 -5.74 -3.40
C GLN A 199 -39.51 -6.92 -2.84
N LEU A 200 -40.59 -7.29 -3.53
CA LEU A 200 -41.57 -8.27 -3.06
C LEU A 200 -41.30 -9.70 -3.52
N ASN A 201 -40.62 -9.89 -4.64
CA ASN A 201 -40.41 -11.20 -5.25
C ASN A 201 -38.94 -11.49 -5.57
N GLY A 202 -38.05 -10.51 -5.42
CA GLY A 202 -36.64 -10.63 -5.76
C GLY A 202 -36.38 -10.69 -7.26
N GLU A 203 -37.37 -10.38 -8.11
CA GLU A 203 -37.18 -10.38 -9.56
C GLU A 203 -36.09 -9.38 -9.94
N GLU A 204 -35.18 -9.82 -10.80
CA GLU A 204 -34.02 -9.04 -11.21
C GLU A 204 -34.18 -8.57 -12.65
N GLU A 205 -34.08 -7.27 -12.87
CA GLU A 205 -34.21 -6.67 -14.19
C GLU A 205 -33.10 -5.65 -14.50
N ASN A 206 -33.04 -5.25 -15.78
CA ASN A 206 -32.11 -4.24 -16.29
C ASN A 206 -30.64 -4.49 -15.88
N ARG A 207 -30.19 -5.74 -15.92
CA ARG A 207 -28.79 -6.09 -15.61
C ARG A 207 -27.83 -5.36 -16.54
N ARG A 208 -26.85 -4.65 -15.98
CA ARG A 208 -25.79 -3.96 -16.73
C ARG A 208 -24.43 -4.23 -16.11
N GLU A 209 -23.45 -4.46 -16.97
CA GLU A 209 -22.04 -4.45 -16.58
C GLU A 209 -21.47 -3.06 -16.80
N LEU A 210 -20.81 -2.54 -15.78
CA LEU A 210 -20.32 -1.17 -15.70
C LEU A 210 -18.85 -1.21 -15.31
N ARG A 211 -18.08 -0.24 -15.80
CA ARG A 211 -16.70 0.02 -15.37
C ARG A 211 -16.64 1.41 -14.79
N SER A 212 -15.86 1.57 -13.74
CA SER A 212 -15.67 2.87 -13.13
C SER A 212 -14.79 3.72 -14.02
N ASP A 213 -15.17 4.99 -14.17
CA ASP A 213 -14.34 6.00 -14.80
C ASP A 213 -13.94 7.06 -13.77
N LYS A 214 -12.81 7.72 -14.02
CA LYS A 214 -12.41 8.90 -13.25
C LYS A 214 -13.44 9.98 -13.55
N ASP A 215 -14.23 10.31 -12.54
CA ASP A 215 -15.17 11.40 -12.62
C ASP A 215 -14.78 12.44 -11.58
N PHE A 216 -14.59 13.67 -12.04
CA PHE A 216 -14.53 14.83 -11.17
C PHE A 216 -15.89 15.49 -11.24
N SER A 217 -16.63 15.33 -10.16
CA SER A 217 -17.88 16.06 -10.04
C SER A 217 -17.75 17.14 -9.00
N GLU A 218 -17.86 18.38 -9.47
CA GLU A 218 -18.02 19.57 -8.64
C GLU A 218 -19.19 19.41 -7.65
N PHE A 219 -20.23 18.67 -8.05
CA PHE A 219 -21.40 18.38 -7.24
C PHE A 219 -21.14 17.41 -6.07
N PHE A 220 -20.15 16.54 -6.20
CA PHE A 220 -19.82 15.53 -5.18
C PHE A 220 -18.68 15.97 -4.24
N ARG A 221 -17.91 17.00 -4.63
CA ARG A 221 -16.70 17.49 -3.93
C ARG A 221 -15.72 16.35 -3.56
N ILE A 222 -15.73 15.28 -4.35
CA ILE A 222 -14.91 14.09 -4.19
C ILE A 222 -14.31 13.78 -5.56
N GLN A 223 -12.99 13.59 -5.61
CA GLN A 223 -12.31 13.02 -6.76
C GLN A 223 -12.22 11.51 -6.54
N GLY A 224 -12.80 10.72 -7.43
CA GLY A 224 -12.89 9.28 -7.25
C GLY A 224 -13.25 8.52 -8.52
N GLN A 225 -13.57 7.25 -8.35
CA GLN A 225 -14.04 6.35 -9.38
C GLN A 225 -15.57 6.27 -9.29
N CYS A 226 -16.25 6.44 -10.41
CA CYS A 226 -17.70 6.54 -10.48
C CYS A 226 -18.27 5.54 -11.48
N ILE A 227 -19.44 4.98 -11.16
CA ILE A 227 -20.31 4.35 -12.14
C ILE A 227 -21.66 5.08 -12.19
N LYS A 228 -22.20 5.18 -13.40
CA LYS A 228 -23.53 5.70 -13.69
C LYS A 228 -24.42 4.58 -14.20
N TYR A 229 -25.62 4.45 -13.64
CA TYR A 229 -26.58 3.40 -14.01
C TYR A 229 -27.97 3.98 -14.20
N LYS A 230 -28.54 3.86 -15.41
CA LYS A 230 -29.86 4.41 -15.72
C LYS A 230 -30.97 3.51 -15.22
N LYS A 231 -31.89 4.05 -14.41
CA LYS A 231 -33.11 3.37 -14.00
C LYS A 231 -33.99 3.09 -15.21
N ALA A 232 -34.49 1.87 -15.32
CA ALA A 232 -35.35 1.46 -16.44
C ALA A 232 -36.69 0.86 -15.99
N THR A 233 -36.85 0.49 -14.72
CA THR A 233 -38.08 -0.13 -14.20
C THR A 233 -38.73 0.71 -13.12
N GLU A 234 -39.89 0.27 -12.63
CA GLU A 234 -40.55 0.86 -11.47
C GLU A 234 -39.97 0.37 -10.14
N TYR A 235 -39.04 -0.58 -10.16
CA TYR A 235 -38.46 -1.14 -8.93
C TYR A 235 -37.80 -0.06 -8.06
N CYS A 236 -38.00 -0.22 -6.76
CA CYS A 236 -37.55 0.71 -5.73
C CYS A 236 -36.17 0.35 -5.16
N THR A 237 -35.50 -0.66 -5.71
CA THR A 237 -34.22 -1.16 -5.19
C THR A 237 -33.25 -1.45 -6.33
N VAL A 238 -31.96 -1.17 -6.10
CA VAL A 238 -30.85 -1.49 -6.99
C VAL A 238 -29.76 -2.25 -6.23
N ARG A 239 -29.17 -3.26 -6.87
CA ARG A 239 -28.02 -4.01 -6.38
C ARG A 239 -26.80 -3.74 -7.26
N PHE A 240 -25.64 -3.59 -6.62
CA PHE A 240 -24.34 -3.44 -7.27
C PHE A 240 -23.39 -4.52 -6.77
N ASN A 241 -22.99 -5.43 -7.65
CA ASN A 241 -21.95 -6.43 -7.38
C ASN A 241 -20.62 -5.89 -7.91
N ILE A 242 -19.73 -5.49 -7.02
CA ILE A 242 -18.54 -4.70 -7.31
C ILE A 242 -17.30 -5.55 -7.12
N THR A 243 -16.32 -5.36 -8.01
CA THR A 243 -14.99 -5.94 -7.88
C THR A 243 -13.96 -4.85 -8.16
N PHE A 244 -13.11 -4.56 -7.17
CA PHE A 244 -11.96 -3.66 -7.31
C PHE A 244 -10.85 -4.36 -8.10
N LEU A 245 -10.20 -3.60 -9.00
CA LEU A 245 -9.21 -4.08 -9.97
C LEU A 245 -7.77 -3.90 -9.48
#